data_AF-A0A960ECN6-F1
#
_entry.id   AF-A0A960ECN6-F1
#
_cell.length_a   1.000
_cell.length_b   1.000
_cell.length_c   1.000
_cell.angle_alpha   90.00
_cell.angle_beta   90.00
_cell.angle_gamma   90.00
#
_symmetry.space_group_name_H-M   'P 1'
#
loop_
_entity.id
_entity.type
_entity.pdbx_description
1 polymer ?
#
loop_
_entity_poly.entity_id
_entity_poly.type
_entity_poly.pdbx_seq_one_letter_code
_entity_poly.pdbx_strand_id
1 'polypeptide(L)'
;MALTRPLLVGALGLTLGLLGGNVFDQVSLPLLAVPLIVTAAVVVAARWGGLAATAAGVVSVFVTTALAPLFVDGSVSDAVPGVWRGPKRLLSTEWPSPSDPAVVATIALVVGACTALAVVLATRRRWRLLPLAPIAVGAVVLIALAAPSAPPVWLLVVMVALTISFAGSARDQPLVSRRSLVPERTVLLSVGAVLVAGVAMAFAIGWTDRADPREPTEPELSATLLDPIEATVAMRNADPVVELVTIGDRSPLARATMPSRWRLAAFDSYDGQRWVPDIDLRPIGGRLNEVEPDDVADILDYSARFHTDDLELLPLPGTAVSVDRDVETDIERVAVRFPERPDADTLVVVAALPAPTSVDAVDATV
;
A
#
# COMPACT_ATOMS: atom_id res chain seq x y z
N MET A 1 -17.26 -26.60 22.46
CA MET A 1 -17.60 -25.28 21.86
C MET A 1 -17.73 -25.49 20.36
N ALA A 2 -18.76 -25.00 19.68
CA ALA A 2 -18.85 -25.15 18.23
C ALA A 2 -17.84 -24.20 17.56
N LEU A 3 -16.80 -24.77 16.95
CA LEU A 3 -15.67 -24.01 16.35
C LEU A 3 -16.01 -23.39 14.99
N THR A 4 -17.12 -23.82 14.37
CA THR A 4 -17.51 -23.40 13.01
C THR A 4 -17.65 -21.89 12.86
N ARG A 5 -18.32 -21.21 13.80
CA ARG A 5 -18.55 -19.76 13.76
C ARG A 5 -17.27 -18.92 13.84
N PRO A 6 -16.41 -19.09 14.85
CA PRO A 6 -15.17 -18.32 14.91
C PRO A 6 -14.24 -18.63 13.73
N LEU A 7 -14.25 -19.85 13.18
CA LEU A 7 -13.48 -20.20 11.99
C LEU A 7 -14.01 -19.51 10.72
N LEU A 8 -15.33 -19.48 10.51
CA LEU A 8 -15.92 -18.76 9.37
C LEU A 8 -15.64 -17.25 9.42
N VAL A 9 -15.64 -16.66 10.63
CA VAL A 9 -15.28 -15.26 10.81
C VAL A 9 -13.78 -15.02 10.64
N GLY A 10 -12.94 -15.96 11.07
CA GLY A 10 -11.50 -15.92 10.76
C GLY A 10 -11.23 -15.98 9.26
N ALA A 11 -11.99 -16.77 8.51
CA ALA A 11 -11.93 -16.80 7.05
C ALA A 11 -12.39 -15.48 6.41
N LEU A 12 -13.40 -14.81 6.98
CA LEU A 12 -13.75 -13.44 6.58
C LEU A 12 -12.62 -12.44 6.94
N GLY A 13 -11.91 -12.65 8.05
CA GLY A 13 -10.71 -11.89 8.38
C GLY A 13 -9.59 -12.07 7.33
N LEU A 14 -9.42 -13.27 6.78
CA LEU A 14 -8.50 -13.53 5.66
C LEU A 14 -8.88 -12.73 4.41
N THR A 15 -10.19 -12.63 4.09
CA THR A 15 -10.63 -11.77 2.98
C THR A 15 -10.32 -10.29 3.23
N LEU A 16 -10.34 -9.81 4.48
CA LEU A 16 -9.86 -8.47 4.81
C LEU A 16 -8.34 -8.33 4.61
N GLY A 17 -7.55 -9.34 4.97
CA GLY A 17 -6.11 -9.34 4.72
C GLY A 17 -5.79 -9.25 3.22
N LEU A 18 -6.54 -9.97 2.38
CA LEU A 18 -6.44 -9.87 0.92
C LEU A 18 -6.84 -8.48 0.41
N LEU A 19 -7.95 -7.92 0.90
CA LEU A 19 -8.37 -6.54 0.55
C LEU A 19 -7.33 -5.50 1.00
N GLY A 20 -6.68 -5.70 2.15
CA GLY A 20 -5.59 -4.84 2.61
C GLY A 20 -4.37 -4.90 1.70
N GLY A 21 -4.12 -6.04 1.04
CA GLY A 21 -3.09 -6.18 0.03
C GLY A 21 -3.35 -5.31 -1.21
N ASN A 22 -4.60 -5.12 -1.60
CA ASN A 22 -4.96 -4.25 -2.74
C ASN A 22 -4.56 -2.78 -2.51
N VAL A 23 -4.45 -2.32 -1.26
CA VAL A 23 -3.92 -0.97 -0.96
C VAL A 23 -2.48 -0.79 -1.46
N PHE A 24 -1.72 -1.89 -1.53
CA PHE A 24 -0.34 -1.94 -2.00
C PHE A 24 -0.21 -2.56 -3.40
N ASP A 25 -1.32 -2.91 -4.05
CA ASP A 25 -1.35 -3.68 -5.30
C ASP A 25 -0.56 -5.01 -5.25
N GLN A 26 -0.53 -5.66 -4.08
CA GLN A 26 0.17 -6.95 -3.92
C GLN A 26 -0.38 -7.79 -2.77
N VAL A 27 -0.20 -9.10 -2.87
CA VAL A 27 -0.56 -10.02 -1.78
C VAL A 27 0.49 -9.92 -0.67
N SER A 28 0.12 -9.25 0.42
CA SER A 28 0.99 -9.10 1.59
C SER A 28 0.81 -10.28 2.56
N LEU A 29 1.79 -11.19 2.59
CA LEU A 29 1.84 -12.29 3.55
C LEU A 29 1.67 -11.85 5.03
N PRO A 30 2.28 -10.76 5.53
CA PRO A 30 2.05 -10.34 6.91
C PRO A 30 0.59 -9.99 7.18
N LEU A 31 -0.12 -9.37 6.23
CA LEU A 31 -1.55 -9.07 6.38
C LEU A 31 -2.44 -10.32 6.41
N LEU A 32 -2.02 -11.41 5.74
CA LEU A 32 -2.72 -12.71 5.80
C LEU A 32 -2.42 -13.46 7.10
N ALA A 33 -1.23 -13.28 7.67
CA ALA A 33 -0.87 -13.90 8.94
C ALA A 33 -1.67 -13.32 10.12
N VAL A 34 -1.98 -12.02 10.09
CA VAL A 34 -2.75 -11.31 11.14
C VAL A 34 -4.06 -12.04 11.50
N PRO A 35 -5.04 -12.24 10.58
CA PRO A 35 -6.31 -12.87 10.91
C PRO A 35 -6.15 -14.34 11.33
N LEU A 36 -5.13 -15.07 10.82
CA LEU A 36 -4.85 -16.44 11.24
C LEU A 36 -4.40 -16.49 12.71
N ILE A 37 -3.41 -15.69 13.08
CA ILE A 37 -2.85 -15.63 14.43
C ILE A 37 -3.92 -15.17 15.42
N VAL A 38 -4.64 -14.10 15.09
CA VAL A 38 -5.72 -13.55 15.93
C VAL A 38 -6.82 -14.59 16.14
N THR A 39 -7.28 -15.25 15.06
CA THR A 39 -8.34 -16.27 15.16
C THR A 39 -7.88 -17.45 16.02
N ALA A 40 -6.68 -17.96 15.78
CA ALA A 40 -6.12 -19.08 16.55
C ALA A 40 -5.99 -18.72 18.04
N ALA A 41 -5.44 -17.55 18.36
CA ALA A 41 -5.27 -17.09 19.74
C ALA A 41 -6.62 -16.98 20.47
N VAL A 42 -7.62 -16.34 19.85
CA VAL A 42 -8.94 -16.17 20.46
C VAL A 42 -9.65 -17.52 20.63
N VAL A 43 -9.60 -18.40 19.63
CA VAL A 43 -10.23 -19.73 19.69
C VAL A 43 -9.60 -20.59 20.79
N VAL A 44 -8.28 -20.60 20.90
CA VAL A 44 -7.56 -21.34 21.94
C VAL A 44 -7.86 -20.75 23.33
N ALA A 45 -7.84 -19.44 23.49
CA ALA A 45 -8.11 -18.79 24.77
C ALA A 45 -9.58 -18.87 25.20
N ALA A 46 -10.51 -19.00 24.26
CA ALA A 46 -11.94 -19.16 24.54
C ALA A 46 -12.25 -20.42 25.37
N ARG A 47 -11.37 -21.42 25.36
CA ARG A 47 -11.49 -22.60 26.23
C ARG A 47 -11.34 -22.25 27.72
N TRP A 48 -10.77 -21.08 28.05
CA TRP A 48 -10.54 -20.60 29.42
C TRP A 48 -11.50 -19.46 29.82
N GLY A 49 -12.50 -19.17 28.98
CA GLY A 49 -13.55 -18.19 29.26
C GLY A 49 -13.48 -16.92 28.39
N GLY A 50 -14.54 -16.10 28.48
CA GLY A 50 -14.71 -14.92 27.61
C GLY A 50 -13.70 -13.80 27.87
N LEU A 51 -13.21 -13.64 29.11
CA LEU A 51 -12.17 -12.67 29.44
C LEU A 51 -10.83 -13.08 28.82
N ALA A 52 -10.44 -14.35 28.92
CA ALA A 52 -9.24 -14.89 28.29
C ALA A 52 -9.27 -14.72 26.76
N ALA A 53 -10.42 -15.02 26.12
CA ALA A 53 -10.61 -14.78 24.68
C ALA A 53 -10.43 -13.31 24.29
N THR A 54 -10.97 -12.39 25.09
CA THR A 54 -10.87 -10.96 24.82
C THR A 54 -9.43 -10.47 24.99
N ALA A 55 -8.76 -10.89 26.08
CA ALA A 55 -7.36 -10.57 26.33
C ALA A 55 -6.45 -11.12 25.21
N ALA A 56 -6.65 -12.37 24.79
CA ALA A 56 -5.90 -12.98 23.69
C ALA A 56 -6.12 -12.25 22.36
N GLY A 57 -7.35 -11.82 22.07
CA GLY A 57 -7.65 -10.98 20.90
C GLY A 57 -6.89 -9.66 20.92
N VAL A 58 -6.92 -8.94 22.05
CA VAL A 58 -6.20 -7.68 22.20
C VAL A 58 -4.69 -7.88 22.06
N VAL A 59 -4.11 -8.85 22.77
CA VAL A 59 -2.67 -9.14 22.74
C VAL A 59 -2.22 -9.55 21.34
N SER A 60 -2.97 -10.44 20.66
CA SER A 60 -2.62 -10.87 19.30
C SER A 60 -2.67 -9.72 18.29
N VAL A 61 -3.62 -8.78 18.40
CA VAL A 61 -3.65 -7.58 17.56
C VAL A 61 -2.41 -6.72 17.79
N PHE A 62 -2.03 -6.45 19.03
CA PHE A 62 -0.83 -5.67 19.33
C PHE A 62 0.44 -6.36 18.81
N VAL A 63 0.58 -7.66 19.06
CA VAL A 63 1.76 -8.43 18.63
C VAL A 63 1.85 -8.48 17.10
N THR A 64 0.76 -8.78 16.40
CA THR A 64 0.77 -8.85 14.93
C THR A 64 0.99 -7.48 14.29
N THR A 65 0.42 -6.41 14.85
CA THR A 65 0.66 -5.02 14.41
C THR A 65 2.12 -4.62 14.61
N ALA A 66 2.73 -4.98 15.75
CA ALA A 66 4.12 -4.66 16.07
C ALA A 66 5.12 -5.44 15.20
N LEU A 67 4.77 -6.65 14.77
CA LEU A 67 5.63 -7.51 13.96
C LEU A 67 5.44 -7.29 12.45
N ALA A 68 4.31 -6.74 11.99
CA ALA A 68 4.04 -6.52 10.58
C ALA A 68 5.12 -5.68 9.85
N PRO A 69 5.67 -4.60 10.44
CA PRO A 69 6.81 -3.84 9.89
C PRO A 69 8.04 -4.69 9.52
N LEU A 70 8.34 -5.72 10.32
CA LEU A 70 9.55 -6.54 10.15
C LEU A 70 9.57 -7.35 8.85
N PHE A 71 8.41 -7.50 8.21
CA PHE A 71 8.27 -8.22 6.94
C PHE A 71 8.49 -7.34 5.71
N VAL A 72 8.71 -6.04 5.92
CA VAL A 72 8.95 -5.05 4.86
C VAL A 72 10.17 -4.21 5.20
N ASP A 73 11.20 -4.87 5.74
CA ASP A 73 12.49 -4.31 6.16
C ASP A 73 12.41 -3.17 7.21
N GLY A 74 11.26 -3.02 7.85
CA GLY A 74 11.04 -2.09 8.95
C GLY A 74 11.45 -2.64 10.31
N SER A 75 11.20 -1.83 11.33
CA SER A 75 11.48 -2.12 12.74
C SER A 75 10.19 -2.14 13.57
N VAL A 76 10.25 -2.76 14.75
CA VAL A 76 9.11 -2.73 15.69
C VAL A 76 8.77 -1.30 16.13
N SER A 77 9.76 -0.39 16.13
CA SER A 77 9.56 1.03 16.43
C SER A 77 8.62 1.72 15.45
N ASP A 78 8.52 1.24 14.20
CA ASP A 78 7.70 1.87 13.15
C ASP A 78 6.20 1.62 13.34
N ALA A 79 5.83 0.65 14.18
CA ALA A 79 4.44 0.38 14.52
C ALA A 79 3.78 1.56 15.28
N VAL A 80 4.51 2.25 16.15
CA VAL A 80 3.96 3.33 16.99
C VAL A 80 3.66 4.60 16.17
N PRO A 81 4.58 5.12 15.33
CA PRO A 81 4.26 6.15 14.36
C PRO A 81 3.19 5.71 13.37
N GLY A 82 3.19 4.45 12.95
CA GLY A 82 2.18 3.88 12.04
C GLY A 82 0.76 4.14 12.51
N VAL A 83 0.43 3.83 13.76
CA VAL A 83 -0.92 4.07 14.30
C VAL A 83 -1.35 5.55 14.16
N TRP A 84 -0.41 6.50 14.27
CA TRP A 84 -0.76 7.91 14.32
C TRP A 84 -0.59 8.69 13.00
N ARG A 85 0.47 8.38 12.26
CA ARG A 85 0.84 9.01 10.98
C ARG A 85 0.36 8.22 9.78
N GLY A 86 0.18 6.91 9.92
CA GLY A 86 -0.25 6.02 8.84
C GLY A 86 -1.57 6.42 8.20
N PRO A 87 -2.63 6.76 8.96
CA PRO A 87 -3.89 7.24 8.36
C PRO A 87 -3.70 8.53 7.56
N LYS A 88 -2.87 9.46 8.03
CA LYS A 88 -2.58 10.71 7.33
C LYS A 88 -1.81 10.44 6.03
N ARG A 89 -0.80 9.57 6.08
CA ARG A 89 -0.04 9.13 4.89
C ARG A 89 -0.92 8.38 3.89
N LEU A 90 -1.78 7.48 4.37
CA LEU A 90 -2.78 6.76 3.56
C LEU A 90 -3.83 7.67 2.92
N LEU A 91 -3.96 8.93 3.34
CA LEU A 91 -4.88 9.88 2.71
C LEU A 91 -4.14 10.93 1.88
N SER A 92 -2.81 11.01 1.99
CA SER A 92 -1.97 11.99 1.29
C SER A 92 -1.06 11.37 0.23
N THR A 93 -1.14 10.06 0.01
CA THR A 93 -0.35 9.32 -0.98
C THR A 93 -1.24 8.83 -2.11
N GLU A 94 -0.70 8.86 -3.33
CA GLU A 94 -1.35 8.22 -4.48
C GLU A 94 -1.44 6.70 -4.25
N TRP A 95 -2.44 6.06 -4.86
CA TRP A 95 -2.54 4.61 -4.86
C TRP A 95 -1.69 4.07 -6.02
N PRO A 96 -0.91 2.98 -5.91
CA PRO A 96 -0.76 2.13 -4.74
C PRO A 96 0.04 2.82 -3.64
N SER A 97 -0.46 2.71 -2.41
CA SER A 97 0.22 3.32 -1.28
C SER A 97 1.61 2.69 -1.10
N PRO A 98 2.62 3.46 -0.71
CA PRO A 98 3.96 2.92 -0.50
C PRO A 98 3.94 1.80 0.55
N SER A 99 4.78 0.79 0.35
CA SER A 99 4.98 -0.31 1.30
C SER A 99 5.81 0.11 2.52
N ASP A 100 5.58 1.33 3.00
CA ASP A 100 6.18 1.86 4.23
C ASP A 100 5.74 0.98 5.42
N PRO A 101 6.68 0.51 6.25
CA PRO A 101 6.39 -0.25 7.46
C PRO A 101 5.29 0.37 8.35
N ALA A 102 5.22 1.70 8.42
CA ALA A 102 4.20 2.43 9.20
C ALA A 102 2.78 2.26 8.61
N VAL A 103 2.66 2.26 7.28
CA VAL A 103 1.39 2.06 6.57
C VAL A 103 0.94 0.60 6.69
N VAL A 104 1.88 -0.34 6.54
CA VAL A 104 1.63 -1.78 6.72
C VAL A 104 1.14 -2.08 8.14
N ALA A 105 1.76 -1.49 9.17
CA ALA A 105 1.30 -1.61 10.55
C ALA A 105 -0.12 -1.08 10.74
N THR A 106 -0.48 0.03 10.08
CA THR A 106 -1.81 0.62 10.16
C THR A 106 -2.88 -0.31 9.60
N ILE A 107 -2.62 -0.90 8.43
CA ILE A 107 -3.55 -1.85 7.80
C ILE A 107 -3.63 -3.14 8.61
N ALA A 108 -2.50 -3.64 9.13
CA ALA A 108 -2.47 -4.79 10.04
C ALA A 108 -3.30 -4.55 11.31
N LEU A 109 -3.25 -3.33 11.87
CA LEU A 109 -4.07 -2.95 13.03
C LEU A 109 -5.57 -2.97 12.69
N VAL A 110 -5.97 -2.41 11.55
CA VAL A 110 -7.38 -2.39 11.11
C VAL A 110 -7.90 -3.82 10.89
N VAL A 111 -7.17 -4.62 10.12
CA VAL A 111 -7.51 -6.03 9.85
C VAL A 111 -7.57 -6.84 11.14
N GLY A 112 -6.55 -6.67 12.01
CA GLY A 112 -6.44 -7.34 13.29
C GLY A 112 -7.59 -6.98 14.22
N ALA A 113 -7.89 -5.69 14.41
CA ALA A 113 -8.95 -5.22 15.29
C ALA A 113 -10.33 -5.70 14.84
N CYS A 114 -10.63 -5.59 13.53
CA CYS A 114 -11.88 -6.08 12.97
C CYS A 114 -12.03 -7.59 13.16
N THR A 115 -10.97 -8.35 12.88
CA THR A 115 -10.96 -9.82 13.04
C THR A 115 -11.10 -10.22 14.51
N ALA A 116 -10.33 -9.61 15.42
CA ALA A 116 -10.38 -9.91 16.85
C ALA A 116 -11.77 -9.65 17.43
N LEU A 117 -12.35 -8.48 17.14
CA LEU A 117 -13.69 -8.13 17.60
C LEU A 117 -14.74 -9.11 17.06
N ALA A 118 -14.66 -9.42 15.76
CA ALA A 118 -15.58 -10.34 15.11
C ALA A 118 -15.48 -11.77 15.69
N VAL A 119 -14.26 -12.30 15.86
CA VAL A 119 -14.04 -13.66 16.41
C VAL A 119 -14.47 -13.72 17.88
N VAL A 120 -14.11 -12.72 18.70
CA VAL A 120 -14.56 -12.64 20.11
C VAL A 120 -16.08 -12.59 20.18
N LEU A 121 -16.75 -11.81 19.33
CA LEU A 121 -18.22 -11.78 19.26
C LEU A 121 -18.79 -13.13 18.81
N ALA A 122 -18.15 -13.82 17.87
CA ALA A 122 -18.59 -15.12 17.34
C ALA A 122 -18.53 -16.24 18.39
N THR A 123 -17.60 -16.16 19.35
CA THR A 123 -17.54 -17.09 20.49
C THR A 123 -18.73 -16.93 21.45
N ARG A 124 -19.40 -15.77 21.45
CA ARG A 124 -20.53 -15.47 22.34
C ARG A 124 -21.84 -15.91 21.69
N ARG A 125 -22.53 -16.88 22.30
CA ARG A 125 -23.83 -17.41 21.82
C ARG A 125 -24.98 -16.41 21.78
N ARG A 126 -24.85 -15.27 22.47
CA ARG A 126 -25.90 -14.24 22.54
C ARG A 126 -26.00 -13.38 21.27
N TRP A 127 -25.01 -13.44 20.37
CA TRP A 127 -24.96 -12.57 19.21
C TRP A 127 -24.97 -13.42 17.93
N ARG A 128 -26.11 -13.51 17.25
CA ARG A 128 -26.27 -14.31 16.02
C ARG A 128 -25.51 -13.71 14.82
N LEU A 129 -25.67 -12.42 14.55
CA LEU A 129 -25.13 -11.78 13.34
C LEU A 129 -24.21 -10.58 13.61
N LEU A 130 -24.20 -10.06 14.84
CA LEU A 130 -23.30 -8.98 15.26
C LEU A 130 -21.81 -9.20 14.90
N PRO A 131 -21.26 -10.44 14.89
CA PRO A 131 -19.88 -10.68 14.47
C PRO A 131 -19.56 -10.23 13.04
N LEU A 132 -20.55 -10.03 12.17
CA LEU A 132 -20.32 -9.57 10.79
C LEU A 132 -20.10 -8.06 10.70
N ALA A 133 -20.56 -7.28 11.68
CA ALA A 133 -20.48 -5.82 11.62
C ALA A 133 -19.03 -5.29 11.59
N PRO A 134 -18.08 -5.76 12.42
CA PRO A 134 -16.68 -5.34 12.32
C PRO A 134 -16.04 -5.69 10.97
N ILE A 135 -16.39 -6.85 10.41
CA ILE A 135 -15.89 -7.27 9.08
C ILE A 135 -16.42 -6.34 7.98
N ALA A 136 -17.72 -6.01 8.01
CA ALA A 136 -18.32 -5.10 7.05
C ALA A 136 -17.66 -3.71 7.10
N VAL A 137 -17.45 -3.18 8.30
CA VAL A 137 -16.75 -1.89 8.48
C VAL A 137 -15.32 -1.96 7.96
N GLY A 138 -14.57 -3.00 8.32
CA GLY A 138 -13.20 -3.19 7.83
C GLY A 138 -13.13 -3.30 6.30
N ALA A 139 -14.05 -4.04 5.68
CA ALA A 139 -14.10 -4.18 4.23
C ALA A 139 -14.37 -2.84 3.53
N VAL A 140 -15.33 -2.05 4.03
CA VAL A 140 -15.63 -0.72 3.47
C VAL A 140 -14.42 0.21 3.58
N VAL A 141 -13.75 0.23 4.73
CA VAL A 141 -12.55 1.04 4.94
C VAL A 141 -11.42 0.61 4.00
N LEU A 142 -11.14 -0.69 3.88
CA LEU A 142 -10.07 -1.18 3.01
C LEU A 142 -10.36 -0.98 1.52
N ILE A 143 -11.62 -1.14 1.09
CA ILE A 143 -12.03 -0.86 -0.29
C ILE A 143 -11.85 0.64 -0.60
N ALA A 144 -12.25 1.52 0.32
CA ALA A 144 -12.04 2.96 0.15
C ALA A 144 -10.55 3.33 0.09
N LEU A 145 -9.71 2.68 0.91
CA LEU A 145 -8.26 2.90 0.91
C LEU A 145 -7.54 2.29 -0.30
N ALA A 146 -8.11 1.26 -0.92
CA ALA A 146 -7.55 0.61 -2.10
C ALA A 146 -8.01 1.26 -3.41
N ALA A 147 -8.89 2.26 -3.36
CA ALA A 147 -9.31 2.98 -4.55
C ALA A 147 -8.09 3.66 -5.23
N PRO A 148 -8.03 3.64 -6.58
CA PRO A 148 -9.10 3.24 -7.51
C PRO A 148 -9.16 1.75 -7.84
N SER A 149 -8.29 0.89 -7.29
CA SER A 149 -8.33 -0.54 -7.58
C SER A 149 -9.64 -1.20 -7.14
N ALA A 150 -10.36 -1.77 -8.10
CA ALA A 150 -11.55 -2.54 -7.80
C ALA A 150 -11.17 -3.86 -7.12
N PRO A 151 -11.83 -4.26 -6.02
CA PRO A 151 -11.61 -5.58 -5.45
C PRO A 151 -11.98 -6.64 -6.48
N PRO A 152 -11.18 -7.71 -6.61
CA PRO A 152 -11.43 -8.70 -7.65
C PRO A 152 -12.75 -9.42 -7.39
N VAL A 153 -13.53 -9.66 -8.46
CA VAL A 153 -14.91 -10.19 -8.37
C VAL A 153 -14.98 -11.51 -7.59
N TRP A 154 -13.97 -12.38 -7.75
CA TRP A 154 -13.92 -13.66 -7.03
C TRP A 154 -13.87 -13.47 -5.50
N LEU A 155 -13.20 -12.42 -5.01
CA LEU A 155 -13.09 -12.13 -3.59
C LEU A 155 -14.43 -11.67 -3.01
N LEU A 156 -15.19 -10.88 -3.79
CA LEU A 156 -16.56 -10.51 -3.43
C LEU A 156 -17.47 -11.74 -3.35
N VAL A 157 -17.37 -12.66 -4.32
CA VAL A 157 -18.12 -13.93 -4.31
C VAL A 157 -17.78 -14.76 -3.07
N VAL A 158 -16.49 -14.88 -2.72
CA VAL A 158 -16.04 -15.60 -1.51
C VAL A 158 -16.59 -14.94 -0.24
N MET A 159 -16.53 -13.62 -0.11
CA MET A 159 -17.09 -12.90 1.03
C MET A 159 -18.60 -13.13 1.18
N VAL A 160 -19.35 -13.09 0.08
CA VAL A 160 -20.80 -13.37 0.09
C VAL A 160 -21.06 -14.81 0.52
N ALA A 161 -20.34 -15.79 -0.04
CA ALA A 161 -20.49 -17.20 0.32
C ALA A 161 -20.17 -17.46 1.81
N LEU A 162 -19.11 -16.86 2.35
CA LEU A 162 -18.73 -16.95 3.75
C LEU A 162 -19.77 -16.28 4.66
N THR A 163 -20.33 -15.14 4.26
CA THR A 163 -21.38 -14.44 5.01
C THR A 163 -22.66 -15.27 5.07
N ILE A 164 -23.08 -15.87 3.96
CA ILE A 164 -24.25 -16.78 3.90
C ILE A 164 -23.99 -18.01 4.78
N SER A 165 -22.80 -18.60 4.69
CA SER A 165 -22.40 -19.76 5.51
C SER A 165 -22.43 -19.42 7.00
N PHE A 166 -21.93 -18.25 7.38
CA PHE A 166 -21.95 -17.77 8.76
C PHE A 166 -23.39 -17.57 9.25
N ALA A 167 -24.24 -16.91 8.47
CA ALA A 167 -25.66 -16.73 8.81
C ALA A 167 -26.40 -18.08 8.95
N GLY A 168 -26.12 -19.03 8.05
CA GLY A 168 -26.66 -20.39 8.11
C GLY A 168 -26.24 -21.14 9.38
N SER A 169 -24.99 -20.97 9.83
CA SER A 169 -24.47 -21.61 11.05
C SER A 169 -25.10 -21.08 12.35
N ALA A 170 -25.83 -19.96 12.30
CA ALA A 170 -26.47 -19.34 13.46
C ALA A 170 -27.94 -19.78 13.67
N ARG A 171 -28.49 -20.66 12.81
CA ARG A 171 -29.92 -21.03 12.77
C ARG A 171 -30.47 -21.64 14.06
N ASP A 172 -29.65 -22.33 14.85
CA ASP A 172 -30.10 -23.04 16.06
C ASP A 172 -29.91 -22.25 17.37
N GLN A 173 -29.45 -20.99 17.30
CA GLN A 173 -29.21 -20.21 18.52
C GLN A 173 -30.49 -19.63 19.11
N PRO A 174 -30.67 -19.64 20.44
CA PRO A 174 -31.84 -19.02 21.07
C PRO A 174 -31.86 -17.52 20.71
N LEU A 175 -33.00 -17.06 20.22
CA LEU A 175 -33.25 -15.64 19.95
C LEU A 175 -33.02 -14.87 21.24
N VAL A 176 -32.08 -13.92 21.25
CA VAL A 176 -31.93 -13.03 22.40
C VAL A 176 -33.15 -12.12 22.46
N SER A 177 -34.03 -12.49 23.40
CA SER A 177 -34.96 -11.66 24.15
C SER A 177 -36.06 -10.93 23.37
N ARG A 178 -37.31 -11.18 23.77
CA ARG A 178 -38.52 -10.38 23.47
C ARG A 178 -38.42 -8.88 23.83
N ARG A 179 -37.27 -8.39 24.31
CA ARG A 179 -37.01 -7.01 24.72
C ARG A 179 -35.90 -6.30 23.92
N SER A 180 -35.36 -6.89 22.86
CA SER A 180 -34.47 -6.16 21.94
C SER A 180 -35.27 -5.09 21.20
N LEU A 181 -34.90 -3.82 21.35
CA LEU A 181 -35.50 -2.67 20.65
C LEU A 181 -35.26 -2.69 19.13
N VAL A 182 -34.33 -3.53 18.65
CA VAL A 182 -34.02 -3.68 17.22
C VAL A 182 -34.27 -5.14 16.80
N PRO A 183 -35.23 -5.41 15.91
CA PRO A 183 -35.45 -6.75 15.35
C PRO A 183 -34.19 -7.31 14.65
N GLU A 184 -33.97 -8.62 14.65
CA GLU A 184 -32.80 -9.22 13.96
C GLU A 184 -32.85 -9.04 12.43
N ARG A 185 -34.03 -8.91 11.82
CA ARG A 185 -34.18 -8.57 10.38
C ARG A 185 -33.56 -7.21 10.06
N THR A 186 -33.67 -6.25 10.98
CA THR A 186 -33.01 -4.95 10.86
C THR A 186 -31.50 -5.04 10.98
N VAL A 187 -30.92 -6.08 11.61
CA VAL A 187 -29.46 -6.29 11.64
C VAL A 187 -28.95 -6.87 10.32
N LEU A 188 -29.66 -7.82 9.72
CA LEU A 188 -29.33 -8.32 8.38
C LEU A 188 -29.48 -7.22 7.32
N LEU A 189 -30.57 -6.44 7.41
CA LEU A 189 -30.80 -5.29 6.54
C LEU A 189 -29.81 -4.17 6.80
N SER A 190 -29.41 -3.91 8.05
CA SER A 190 -28.44 -2.85 8.36
C SER A 190 -27.01 -3.25 8.00
N VAL A 191 -26.60 -4.50 8.23
CA VAL A 191 -25.29 -4.99 7.76
C VAL A 191 -25.25 -5.01 6.24
N GLY A 192 -26.30 -5.50 5.58
CA GLY A 192 -26.44 -5.44 4.13
C GLY A 192 -26.45 -4.01 3.61
N ALA A 193 -27.19 -3.10 4.24
CA ALA A 193 -27.24 -1.69 3.84
C ALA A 193 -25.93 -0.96 4.12
N VAL A 194 -25.22 -1.24 5.22
CA VAL A 194 -23.89 -0.67 5.49
C VAL A 194 -22.86 -1.19 4.49
N LEU A 195 -22.96 -2.46 4.09
CA LEU A 195 -22.04 -3.02 3.11
C LEU A 195 -22.33 -2.48 1.71
N VAL A 196 -23.60 -2.42 1.29
CA VAL A 196 -23.99 -1.86 -0.01
C VAL A 196 -23.78 -0.36 -0.08
N ALA A 197 -24.24 0.40 0.92
CA ALA A 197 -24.04 1.85 0.96
C ALA A 197 -22.59 2.21 1.21
N GLY A 198 -21.86 1.45 2.02
CA GLY A 198 -20.43 1.66 2.26
C GLY A 198 -19.60 1.35 1.03
N VAL A 199 -19.90 0.27 0.29
CA VAL A 199 -19.27 0.01 -1.02
C VAL A 199 -19.65 1.12 -1.99
N ALA A 200 -20.93 1.47 -2.14
CA ALA A 200 -21.35 2.55 -3.05
C ALA A 200 -20.72 3.92 -2.71
N MET A 201 -20.57 4.25 -1.42
CA MET A 201 -19.93 5.47 -0.96
C MET A 201 -18.41 5.43 -1.15
N ALA A 202 -17.77 4.29 -0.90
CA ALA A 202 -16.35 4.09 -1.21
C ALA A 202 -16.07 4.24 -2.71
N PHE A 203 -16.97 3.71 -3.54
CA PHE A 203 -16.98 3.90 -4.99
C PHE A 203 -17.25 5.35 -5.40
N ALA A 204 -17.99 6.14 -4.61
CA ALA A 204 -18.28 7.53 -4.92
C ALA A 204 -17.18 8.51 -4.47
N ILE A 205 -16.47 8.21 -3.37
CA ILE A 205 -15.45 9.09 -2.78
C ILE A 205 -14.04 8.69 -3.23
N GLY A 206 -13.72 7.39 -3.23
CA GLY A 206 -12.37 6.92 -3.54
C GLY A 206 -12.00 7.04 -5.03
N TRP A 207 -12.99 7.04 -5.92
CA TRP A 207 -12.76 7.09 -7.37
C TRP A 207 -12.61 8.51 -7.93
N THR A 208 -12.94 9.54 -7.14
CA THR A 208 -12.79 10.93 -7.57
C THR A 208 -11.55 11.62 -7.00
N ASP A 209 -11.04 11.18 -5.84
CA ASP A 209 -10.03 11.95 -5.08
C ASP A 209 -8.66 11.26 -4.94
N ARG A 210 -8.50 9.97 -5.28
CA ARG A 210 -7.19 9.29 -5.28
C ARG A 210 -6.73 8.95 -6.70
N ALA A 211 -5.65 9.61 -7.12
CA ALA A 211 -4.98 9.35 -8.39
C ALA A 211 -4.29 7.97 -8.38
N ASP A 212 -4.46 7.23 -9.47
CA ASP A 212 -3.58 6.12 -9.84
C ASP A 212 -2.45 6.73 -10.67
N PRO A 213 -1.17 6.65 -10.26
CA PRO A 213 -0.07 7.25 -10.97
C PRO A 213 0.07 6.65 -12.36
N ARG A 214 -0.44 5.41 -12.59
CA ARG A 214 -0.45 4.70 -13.89
C ARG A 214 -1.40 5.38 -14.89
N GLU A 215 -2.40 6.10 -14.42
CA GLU A 215 -3.31 6.90 -15.24
C GLU A 215 -2.88 8.38 -15.18
N PRO A 216 -2.47 9.00 -16.30
CA PRO A 216 -2.01 10.38 -16.29
C PRO A 216 -3.20 11.35 -16.10
N THR A 217 -3.34 11.91 -14.89
CA THR A 217 -4.26 13.02 -14.58
C THR A 217 -3.51 14.26 -14.10
N GLU A 218 -3.98 15.44 -14.50
CA GLU A 218 -3.40 16.75 -14.14
C GLU A 218 -3.43 16.99 -12.61
N PRO A 219 -2.38 17.60 -12.02
CA PRO A 219 -2.26 17.81 -10.58
C PRO A 219 -3.07 19.00 -10.03
N GLU A 220 -3.59 18.89 -8.80
CA GLU A 220 -4.38 19.95 -8.14
C GLU A 220 -3.53 20.96 -7.31
N LEU A 221 -2.30 20.61 -6.91
CA LEU A 221 -1.40 21.48 -6.13
C LEU A 221 0.07 21.27 -6.50
N SER A 222 0.78 22.38 -6.74
CA SER A 222 2.13 22.46 -7.30
C SER A 222 3.18 22.90 -6.27
N ALA A 223 4.40 22.35 -6.34
CA ALA A 223 5.58 22.87 -5.66
C ALA A 223 6.72 23.06 -6.67
N THR A 224 7.07 24.32 -6.97
CA THR A 224 8.11 24.66 -7.95
C THR A 224 9.50 24.34 -7.41
N LEU A 225 10.25 23.48 -8.12
CA LEU A 225 11.68 23.24 -7.88
C LEU A 225 12.49 24.52 -8.12
N LEU A 226 13.40 24.86 -7.20
CA LEU A 226 14.38 25.94 -7.41
C LEU A 226 15.56 25.46 -8.28
N ASP A 227 16.02 26.40 -9.12
CA ASP A 227 17.11 26.40 -10.12
C ASP A 227 18.05 25.17 -10.22
N PRO A 228 17.70 24.14 -11.02
CA PRO A 228 18.50 22.93 -11.16
C PRO A 228 19.74 23.09 -12.06
N ILE A 229 19.76 24.08 -12.95
CA ILE A 229 20.88 24.28 -13.89
C ILE A 229 22.05 24.91 -13.15
N GLU A 230 21.83 25.95 -12.35
CA GLU A 230 22.89 26.56 -11.55
C GLU A 230 23.48 25.55 -10.57
N ALA A 231 22.64 24.72 -9.93
CA ALA A 231 23.09 23.64 -9.06
C ALA A 231 23.95 22.62 -9.82
N THR A 232 23.52 22.18 -11.02
CA THR A 232 24.28 21.23 -11.85
C THR A 232 25.62 21.82 -12.32
N VAL A 233 25.65 23.10 -12.68
CA VAL A 233 26.88 23.80 -13.08
C VAL A 233 27.82 23.99 -11.88
N ALA A 234 27.28 24.33 -10.71
CA ALA A 234 28.05 24.42 -9.47
C ALA A 234 28.67 23.06 -9.10
N MET A 235 27.91 21.97 -9.17
CA MET A 235 28.41 20.61 -8.95
C MET A 235 29.49 20.22 -9.96
N ARG A 236 29.29 20.54 -11.26
CA ARG A 236 30.29 20.28 -12.31
C ARG A 236 31.61 21.02 -12.07
N ASN A 237 31.53 22.24 -11.54
CA ASN A 237 32.68 23.11 -11.32
C ASN A 237 33.25 23.01 -9.89
N ALA A 238 32.75 22.07 -9.08
CA ALA A 238 33.25 21.85 -7.72
C ALA A 238 34.73 21.42 -7.75
N ASP A 239 35.53 22.02 -6.87
CA ASP A 239 36.93 21.68 -6.65
C ASP A 239 37.16 21.49 -5.14
N PRO A 240 37.53 20.27 -4.68
CA PRO A 240 37.86 19.08 -5.46
C PRO A 240 36.66 18.40 -6.12
N VAL A 241 36.92 17.54 -7.12
CA VAL A 241 35.90 16.65 -7.69
C VAL A 241 35.37 15.73 -6.59
N VAL A 242 34.04 15.71 -6.43
CA VAL A 242 33.34 14.88 -5.44
C VAL A 242 32.51 13.83 -6.17
N GLU A 243 32.57 12.58 -5.71
CA GLU A 243 31.65 11.53 -6.18
C GLU A 243 30.26 11.81 -5.58
N LEU A 244 29.24 11.96 -6.43
CA LEU A 244 27.87 12.23 -5.96
C LEU A 244 27.08 10.93 -5.78
N VAL A 245 27.11 10.08 -6.80
CA VAL A 245 26.37 8.81 -6.82
C VAL A 245 27.22 7.73 -7.50
N THR A 246 27.32 6.56 -6.88
CA THR A 246 27.86 5.34 -7.51
C THR A 246 26.72 4.44 -7.96
N ILE A 247 26.70 4.08 -9.24
CA ILE A 247 25.73 3.14 -9.80
C ILE A 247 26.32 1.73 -9.85
N GLY A 248 25.59 0.74 -9.33
CA GLY A 248 25.95 -0.68 -9.38
C GLY A 248 24.91 -1.52 -10.12
N ASP A 249 25.37 -2.50 -10.90
CA ASP A 249 24.48 -3.49 -11.54
C ASP A 249 23.97 -4.49 -10.51
N ARG A 250 22.66 -4.73 -10.51
CA ARG A 250 21.99 -5.75 -9.69
C ARG A 250 21.27 -6.79 -10.55
N SER A 251 21.28 -6.64 -11.87
CA SER A 251 20.56 -7.52 -12.77
C SER A 251 21.07 -8.96 -12.63
N PRO A 252 20.18 -9.94 -12.41
CA PRO A 252 20.56 -11.36 -12.40
C PRO A 252 20.97 -11.85 -13.80
N LEU A 253 20.51 -11.14 -14.84
CA LEU A 253 20.93 -11.34 -16.22
C LEU A 253 22.13 -10.41 -16.45
N ALA A 254 23.34 -10.97 -16.52
CA ALA A 254 24.54 -10.20 -16.81
C ALA A 254 24.35 -9.43 -18.14
N ARG A 255 24.08 -8.13 -18.05
CA ARG A 255 24.05 -7.28 -19.24
C ARG A 255 25.46 -7.03 -19.71
N ALA A 256 25.61 -6.96 -21.03
CA ALA A 256 26.90 -6.69 -21.64
C ALA A 256 27.43 -5.28 -21.29
N THR A 257 26.55 -4.32 -20.97
CA THR A 257 26.98 -2.95 -20.66
C THR A 257 25.90 -2.15 -19.92
N MET A 258 26.33 -1.35 -18.94
CA MET A 258 25.49 -0.33 -18.28
C MET A 258 25.22 0.87 -19.21
N PRO A 259 24.06 1.54 -19.10
CA PRO A 259 23.79 2.77 -19.83
C PRO A 259 24.85 3.85 -19.55
N SER A 260 25.25 4.57 -20.59
CA SER A 260 26.24 5.65 -20.50
C SER A 260 25.63 7.01 -20.16
N ARG A 261 24.29 7.12 -20.22
CA ARG A 261 23.55 8.36 -19.95
C ARG A 261 22.57 8.14 -18.81
N TRP A 262 22.64 9.04 -17.84
CA TRP A 262 21.81 9.06 -16.65
C TRP A 262 21.16 10.44 -16.57
N ARG A 263 19.83 10.48 -16.59
CA ARG A 263 19.02 11.68 -16.51
C ARG A 263 18.71 11.99 -15.04
N LEU A 264 18.83 13.25 -14.65
CA LEU A 264 18.38 13.75 -13.34
C LEU A 264 17.04 14.48 -13.44
N ALA A 265 16.88 15.34 -14.45
CA ALA A 265 15.66 16.08 -14.75
C ALA A 265 15.58 16.36 -16.25
N ALA A 266 14.41 16.76 -16.74
CA ALA A 266 14.25 17.40 -18.04
C ALA A 266 13.83 18.87 -17.85
N PHE A 267 14.14 19.68 -18.86
CA PHE A 267 13.75 21.07 -18.94
C PHE A 267 12.94 21.27 -20.22
N ASP A 268 11.83 21.97 -20.11
CA ASP A 268 10.80 22.06 -21.14
C ASP A 268 10.33 23.51 -21.38
N SER A 269 10.49 24.41 -20.40
CA SER A 269 10.16 25.82 -20.52
C SER A 269 11.41 26.73 -20.56
N TYR A 270 11.40 27.74 -21.42
CA TYR A 270 12.43 28.79 -21.47
C TYR A 270 11.80 30.15 -21.16
N ASP A 271 12.17 30.77 -20.04
CA ASP A 271 11.58 32.02 -19.54
C ASP A 271 12.12 33.30 -20.23
N GLY A 272 12.93 33.12 -21.28
CA GLY A 272 13.63 34.21 -21.97
C GLY A 272 15.05 34.48 -21.44
N GLN A 273 15.44 33.87 -20.31
CA GLN A 273 16.80 33.93 -19.78
C GLN A 273 17.37 32.54 -19.50
N ARG A 274 16.54 31.61 -19.00
CA ARG A 274 16.96 30.28 -18.54
C ARG A 274 15.93 29.21 -18.88
N TRP A 275 16.41 27.98 -18.94
CA TRP A 275 15.58 26.78 -19.03
C TRP A 275 15.13 26.40 -17.61
N VAL A 276 13.83 26.29 -17.40
CA VAL A 276 13.21 25.97 -16.12
C VAL A 276 12.44 24.66 -16.28
N PRO A 277 12.55 23.73 -15.33
CA PRO A 277 11.68 22.57 -15.32
C PRO A 277 10.25 22.99 -14.98
N ASP A 278 9.28 22.67 -15.82
CA ASP A 278 7.85 22.70 -15.45
C ASP A 278 7.48 21.35 -14.82
N ILE A 279 7.95 21.14 -13.59
CA ILE A 279 7.80 19.87 -12.87
C ILE A 279 6.86 20.05 -11.69
N ASP A 280 5.68 19.45 -11.80
CA ASP A 280 4.75 19.27 -10.70
C ASP A 280 5.00 17.94 -10.00
N LEU A 281 5.75 17.97 -8.90
CA LEU A 281 6.06 16.77 -8.12
C LEU A 281 4.93 16.39 -7.18
N ARG A 282 4.55 15.10 -7.18
CA ARG A 282 3.59 14.53 -6.23
C ARG A 282 4.11 13.23 -5.61
N PRO A 283 3.75 12.89 -4.37
CA PRO A 283 4.21 11.68 -3.69
C PRO A 283 3.52 10.42 -4.24
N ILE A 284 4.29 9.54 -4.89
CA ILE A 284 3.80 8.32 -5.59
C ILE A 284 4.22 7.03 -4.87
N GLY A 285 5.16 7.11 -3.91
CA GLY A 285 5.72 5.91 -3.28
C GLY A 285 6.75 5.23 -4.18
N GLY A 286 6.99 3.93 -4.01
CA GLY A 286 8.07 3.22 -4.70
C GLY A 286 7.71 2.56 -6.03
N ARG A 287 6.44 2.51 -6.45
CA ARG A 287 6.06 1.84 -7.71
C ARG A 287 5.56 2.86 -8.72
N LEU A 288 6.35 3.05 -9.75
CA LEU A 288 6.22 4.17 -10.67
C LEU A 288 5.57 3.78 -11.98
N ASN A 289 5.86 2.62 -12.57
CA ASN A 289 5.25 2.16 -13.82
C ASN A 289 4.82 0.67 -13.75
N GLU A 290 3.86 0.29 -14.58
CA GLU A 290 3.70 -1.12 -14.99
C GLU A 290 4.65 -1.43 -16.14
N VAL A 291 5.11 -2.68 -16.20
CA VAL A 291 5.97 -3.15 -17.29
C VAL A 291 5.14 -4.04 -18.19
N GLU A 292 5.11 -3.73 -19.49
CA GLU A 292 4.47 -4.61 -20.45
C GLU A 292 5.19 -5.97 -20.49
N PRO A 293 4.47 -7.10 -20.71
CA PRO A 293 5.08 -8.43 -20.70
C PRO A 293 6.31 -8.57 -21.63
N ASP A 294 6.31 -7.83 -22.73
CA ASP A 294 7.38 -7.84 -23.73
C ASP A 294 8.64 -7.08 -23.27
N ASP A 295 8.48 -6.08 -22.38
CA ASP A 295 9.56 -5.22 -21.87
C ASP A 295 10.26 -5.79 -20.62
N VAL A 296 9.77 -6.89 -20.05
CA VAL A 296 10.29 -7.46 -18.79
C VAL A 296 11.77 -7.84 -18.91
N ALA A 297 12.20 -8.30 -20.09
CA ALA A 297 13.61 -8.64 -20.35
C ALA A 297 14.52 -7.39 -20.35
N ASP A 298 13.95 -6.23 -20.64
CA ASP A 298 14.64 -4.97 -20.80
C ASP A 298 14.66 -4.11 -19.53
N ILE A 299 14.11 -4.61 -18.43
CA ILE A 299 14.26 -4.00 -17.10
C ILE A 299 15.73 -4.03 -16.64
N LEU A 300 16.29 -2.86 -16.36
CA LEU A 300 17.55 -2.71 -15.65
C LEU A 300 17.29 -2.63 -14.14
N ASP A 301 17.79 -3.62 -13.40
CA ASP A 301 17.84 -3.58 -11.94
C ASP A 301 19.22 -3.05 -11.51
N TYR A 302 19.25 -1.92 -10.82
CA TYR A 302 20.49 -1.27 -10.39
C TYR A 302 20.38 -0.71 -8.98
N SER A 303 21.53 -0.43 -8.38
CA SER A 303 21.62 0.36 -7.16
C SER A 303 22.27 1.71 -7.40
N ALA A 304 21.77 2.72 -6.69
CA ALA A 304 22.36 4.05 -6.60
C ALA A 304 22.80 4.31 -5.16
N ARG A 305 24.11 4.41 -4.94
CA ARG A 305 24.67 4.81 -3.64
C ARG A 305 24.99 6.29 -3.67
N PHE A 306 24.30 7.07 -2.84
CA PHE A 306 24.53 8.50 -2.68
C PHE A 306 25.68 8.75 -1.72
N HIS A 307 26.55 9.68 -2.06
CA HIS A 307 27.69 10.12 -1.24
C HIS A 307 27.54 11.56 -0.76
N THR A 308 26.39 12.18 -1.05
CA THR A 308 26.05 13.57 -0.73
C THR A 308 24.59 13.66 -0.29
N ASP A 309 24.31 14.63 0.58
CA ASP A 309 22.99 15.05 1.02
C ASP A 309 22.42 16.23 0.21
N ASP A 310 23.18 16.74 -0.77
CA ASP A 310 22.78 17.87 -1.63
C ASP A 310 21.94 17.45 -2.84
N LEU A 311 21.84 16.14 -3.12
CA LEU A 311 21.12 15.62 -4.28
C LEU A 311 19.77 15.00 -3.88
N GLU A 312 18.69 15.69 -4.21
CA GLU A 312 17.32 15.21 -3.98
C GLU A 312 16.78 14.35 -5.12
N LEU A 313 17.39 14.41 -6.31
CA LEU A 313 16.94 13.73 -7.53
C LEU A 313 17.65 12.39 -7.74
N LEU A 314 16.89 11.37 -8.11
CA LEU A 314 17.39 10.05 -8.47
C LEU A 314 17.88 10.02 -9.92
N PRO A 315 19.13 9.61 -10.20
CA PRO A 315 19.59 9.38 -11.57
C PRO A 315 18.88 8.19 -12.19
N LEU A 316 18.30 8.39 -13.39
CA LEU A 316 17.56 7.37 -14.12
C LEU A 316 18.15 7.14 -15.53
N PRO A 317 18.25 5.88 -16.00
CA PRO A 317 18.69 5.58 -17.36
C PRO A 317 17.56 5.71 -18.41
N GLY A 318 16.34 6.00 -17.96
CA GLY A 318 15.12 6.03 -18.76
C GLY A 318 13.90 6.13 -17.86
N THR A 319 12.88 5.33 -18.15
CA THR A 319 11.60 5.33 -17.42
C THR A 319 11.72 4.48 -16.16
N ALA A 320 11.51 5.09 -15.00
CA ALA A 320 11.58 4.36 -13.73
C ALA A 320 10.36 3.44 -13.55
N VAL A 321 10.59 2.18 -13.18
CA VAL A 321 9.55 1.19 -12.93
C VAL A 321 9.24 1.10 -11.46
N SER A 322 10.27 0.91 -10.64
CA SER A 322 10.13 0.90 -9.18
C SER A 322 11.40 1.37 -8.50
N VAL A 323 11.24 1.89 -7.30
CA VAL A 323 12.26 2.36 -6.37
C VAL A 323 11.93 1.71 -5.03
N ASP A 324 12.92 1.24 -4.29
CA ASP A 324 12.75 0.59 -2.99
C ASP A 324 12.33 1.52 -1.84
N ARG A 325 11.95 2.76 -2.15
CA ARG A 325 11.59 3.80 -1.19
C ARG A 325 10.60 4.78 -1.76
N ASP A 326 10.05 5.60 -0.87
CA ASP A 326 9.11 6.66 -1.22
C ASP A 326 9.79 7.72 -2.08
N VAL A 327 9.16 8.04 -3.20
CA VAL A 327 9.58 9.12 -4.09
C VAL A 327 8.40 10.02 -4.49
N GLU A 328 8.74 11.21 -4.92
CA GLU A 328 7.86 12.16 -5.60
C GLU A 328 8.26 12.23 -7.08
N THR A 329 7.29 12.31 -7.97
CA THR A 329 7.56 12.43 -9.41
C THR A 329 6.48 13.25 -10.11
N ASP A 330 6.78 13.68 -11.33
CA ASP A 330 5.87 14.38 -12.22
C ASP A 330 4.98 13.42 -13.02
N ILE A 331 3.97 13.96 -13.71
CA ILE A 331 3.01 13.18 -14.50
C ILE A 331 3.67 12.37 -15.62
N GLU A 332 4.73 12.91 -16.23
CA GLU A 332 5.50 12.24 -17.29
C GLU A 332 6.56 11.29 -16.71
N ARG A 333 6.70 11.26 -15.37
CA ARG A 333 7.66 10.43 -14.61
C ARG A 333 9.09 10.63 -15.08
N VAL A 334 9.40 11.88 -15.39
CA VAL A 334 10.66 12.32 -15.96
C VAL A 334 11.70 12.59 -14.87
N ALA A 335 11.25 13.16 -13.75
CA ALA A 335 12.06 13.46 -12.58
C ALA A 335 11.55 12.69 -11.37
N VAL A 336 12.45 12.01 -10.67
CA VAL A 336 12.13 11.26 -9.45
C VAL A 336 12.92 11.88 -8.30
N ARG A 337 12.21 12.40 -7.30
CA ARG A 337 12.75 13.11 -6.14
C ARG A 337 12.49 12.32 -4.85
N PHE A 338 13.39 12.40 -3.87
CA PHE A 338 13.11 11.91 -2.52
C PHE A 338 12.37 12.97 -1.69
N PRO A 339 11.27 12.62 -0.98
CA PRO A 339 10.58 13.55 -0.09
C PRO A 339 11.46 14.04 1.07
N GLU A 340 12.39 13.18 1.51
CA GLU A 340 13.41 13.46 2.50
C GLU A 340 14.78 13.31 1.83
N ARG A 341 15.70 14.25 2.08
CA ARG A 341 17.05 14.19 1.50
C ARG A 341 17.75 12.90 1.89
N PRO A 342 18.37 12.18 0.93
CA PRO A 342 19.18 11.01 1.25
C PRO A 342 20.42 11.43 2.04
N ASP A 343 20.77 10.68 3.08
CA ASP A 343 22.06 10.86 3.78
C ASP A 343 23.22 10.38 2.90
N ALA A 344 24.43 10.87 3.19
CA ALA A 344 25.66 10.27 2.65
C ALA A 344 25.72 8.78 3.06
N ASP A 345 25.99 7.89 2.09
CA ASP A 345 25.93 6.42 2.14
C ASP A 345 24.55 5.77 1.90
N THR A 346 23.52 6.57 1.61
CA THR A 346 22.21 6.03 1.27
C THR A 346 22.25 5.14 0.02
N LEU A 347 21.82 3.88 0.14
CA LEU A 347 21.69 2.94 -0.97
C LEU A 347 20.23 2.83 -1.41
N VAL A 348 19.96 3.12 -2.67
CA VAL A 348 18.64 3.00 -3.30
C VAL A 348 18.67 1.89 -4.33
N VAL A 349 17.67 1.02 -4.34
CA VAL A 349 17.47 -0.01 -5.37
C VAL A 349 16.37 0.43 -6.32
N VAL A 350 16.66 0.33 -7.61
CA VAL A 350 15.81 0.88 -8.66
C VAL A 350 15.70 -0.12 -9.80
N ALA A 351 14.48 -0.33 -10.27
CA ALA A 351 14.19 -0.96 -11.54
C ALA A 351 13.78 0.13 -12.53
N ALA A 352 14.39 0.18 -13.70
CA ALA A 352 14.05 1.13 -14.76
C ALA A 352 14.15 0.48 -16.13
N LEU A 353 13.31 0.92 -17.07
CA LEU A 353 13.45 0.64 -18.48
C LEU A 353 14.41 1.68 -19.08
N PRO A 354 15.61 1.29 -19.53
CA PRO A 354 16.52 2.23 -20.17
C PRO A 354 15.86 2.86 -21.40
N ALA A 355 16.16 4.14 -21.65
CA ALA A 355 15.74 4.76 -22.90
C ALA A 355 16.37 4.00 -24.09
N PRO A 356 15.64 3.84 -25.21
CA PRO A 356 16.19 3.20 -26.40
C PRO A 356 17.47 3.91 -26.82
N THR A 357 18.48 3.13 -27.20
CA THR A 357 19.72 3.73 -27.68
C THR A 357 19.45 4.41 -29.03
N SER A 358 20.23 5.43 -29.39
CA SER A 358 20.06 6.13 -30.66
C SER A 358 20.19 5.24 -31.91
N VAL A 359 20.61 3.99 -31.75
CA VAL A 359 20.63 2.97 -32.81
C VAL A 359 19.24 2.36 -33.01
N ASP A 360 18.48 2.12 -31.93
CA ASP A 360 17.12 1.55 -31.97
C ASP A 360 16.06 2.59 -32.37
N ALA A 361 16.28 3.86 -32.03
CA ALA A 361 15.36 4.95 -32.37
C ALA A 361 15.27 5.23 -33.88
N VAL A 362 16.26 4.80 -34.67
CA VAL A 362 16.28 4.98 -36.13
C VAL A 362 15.43 3.90 -36.84
N ASP A 363 15.31 2.69 -36.26
CA ASP A 363 14.53 1.60 -36.85
C ASP A 363 13.01 1.73 -36.58
N ALA A 364 12.61 2.50 -35.57
CA ALA A 364 11.19 2.78 -35.26
C ALA A 364 10.54 3.85 -36.17
N THR A 365 11.29 4.43 -37.11
CA THR A 365 10.77 5.37 -38.11
C THR A 365 11.05 4.89 -39.53
N VAL A 366 10.35 3.84 -39.96
CA VAL A 366 10.12 3.53 -41.39
C VAL A 366 8.67 3.20 -41.63
#